data_AF-A0A6J4U6W9-F1
#
_entry.id   AF-A0A6J4U6W9-F1
#
_cell.length_a   1.000
_cell.length_b   1.000
_cell.length_c   1.000
_cell.angle_alpha   90.00
_cell.angle_beta   90.00
_cell.angle_gamma   90.00
#
_symmetry.space_group_name_H-M   'P 1'
#
loop_
_entity.id
_entity.type
_entity.pdbx_description
1 polymer ?
#
loop_
_entity_poly.entity_id
_entity_poly.type
_entity_poly.pdbx_seq_one_letter_code
_entity_poly.pdbx_strand_id
1 'polypeptide(L)'
;MDEREAWCRRLREEQRLIERLRLASFRLEAAQEERTWAIVSAHQQGLAIRRIAAAAGLSATRVHQLLTATAPAGIPAWLSRLREPGGSPARRARAPCRRRTPPCVSTSLRRSWRCGGASTGWSRRHAASPSW
;
A
#
# COMPACT_ATOMS: atom_id res chain seq x y z
N MET A 1 -26.86 8.25 45.35
CA MET A 1 -25.91 7.90 44.29
C MET A 1 -24.67 7.44 45.02
N ASP A 2 -24.50 6.13 45.10
CA ASP A 2 -23.61 5.56 46.11
C ASP A 2 -22.16 5.61 45.62
N GLU A 3 -21.22 5.94 46.52
CA GLU A 3 -19.78 6.03 46.21
C GLU A 3 -19.24 4.73 45.58
N ARG A 4 -19.85 3.61 45.96
CA ARG A 4 -19.59 2.27 45.40
C ARG A 4 -20.00 2.16 43.94
N GLU A 5 -21.12 2.75 43.53
CA GLU A 5 -21.57 2.77 42.13
C GLU A 5 -20.69 3.69 41.27
N ALA A 6 -20.25 4.82 41.83
CA ALA A 6 -19.30 5.71 41.15
C ALA A 6 -17.93 5.04 40.95
N TRP A 7 -17.47 4.27 41.94
CA TRP A 7 -16.24 3.48 41.83
C TRP A 7 -16.38 2.36 40.79
N CYS A 8 -17.45 1.55 40.85
CA CYS A 8 -17.70 0.49 39.87
C CYS A 8 -17.84 1.02 38.42
N ARG A 9 -18.35 2.25 38.24
CA ARG A 9 -18.41 2.89 36.92
C ARG A 9 -17.02 3.28 36.41
N ARG A 10 -16.19 3.88 37.26
CA ARG A 10 -14.81 4.25 36.92
C ARG A 10 -13.98 3.03 36.49
N LEU A 11 -14.04 1.94 37.27
CA LEU A 11 -13.34 0.71 36.91
C LEU A 11 -13.79 0.08 35.60
N ARG A 12 -15.09 0.16 35.27
CA ARG A 12 -15.61 -0.35 34.00
C ARG A 12 -15.10 0.45 32.82
N GLU A 13 -15.05 1.78 32.96
CA GLU A 13 -14.52 2.65 31.90
C GLU A 13 -13.02 2.45 31.73
N GLU A 14 -12.27 2.34 32.82
CA GLU A 14 -10.84 2.03 32.77
C GLU A 14 -10.55 0.70 32.06
N GLN A 15 -11.28 -0.37 32.41
CA GLN A 15 -11.16 -1.66 31.72
C GLN A 15 -11.49 -1.56 30.23
N ARG A 16 -12.52 -0.79 29.86
CA ARG A 16 -12.87 -0.57 28.46
C ARG A 16 -11.76 0.16 27.70
N LEU A 17 -11.13 1.16 28.31
CA LEU A 17 -10.00 1.88 27.71
C LEU A 17 -8.79 0.98 27.55
N ILE A 18 -8.45 0.18 28.56
CA ILE A 18 -7.36 -0.79 28.50
C ILE A 18 -7.60 -1.81 27.37
N GLU A 19 -8.82 -2.34 27.26
CA GLU A 19 -9.13 -3.32 26.21
C GLU A 19 -9.04 -2.71 24.81
N ARG A 20 -9.51 -1.47 24.66
CA ARG A 20 -9.34 -0.73 23.40
C ARG A 20 -7.88 -0.50 23.04
N LEU A 21 -7.03 -0.18 24.03
CA LEU A 21 -5.59 -0.03 23.82
C LEU A 21 -4.95 -1.36 23.41
N ARG A 22 -5.28 -2.46 24.09
CA ARG A 22 -4.78 -3.81 23.74
C ARG A 22 -5.14 -4.17 22.31
N LEU A 23 -6.39 -3.95 21.90
CA LEU A 23 -6.82 -4.23 20.53
C LEU A 23 -6.10 -3.34 19.50
N ALA A 24 -5.89 -2.06 19.80
CA ALA A 24 -5.16 -1.16 18.93
C ALA A 24 -3.69 -1.57 18.77
N SER A 25 -3.03 -1.94 19.87
CA SER A 25 -1.65 -2.45 19.86
C SER A 25 -1.55 -3.74 19.05
N PHE A 26 -2.44 -4.70 19.27
CA PHE A 26 -2.49 -5.94 18.50
C PHE A 26 -2.65 -5.69 16.99
N ARG A 27 -3.54 -4.77 16.61
CA ARG A 27 -3.72 -4.40 15.19
C ARG A 27 -2.49 -3.73 14.60
N LEU A 28 -1.78 -2.92 15.39
CA LEU A 28 -0.54 -2.29 14.96
C LEU A 28 0.56 -3.34 14.74
N GLU A 29 0.74 -4.26 15.69
CA GLU A 29 1.70 -5.37 15.57
C GLU A 29 1.41 -6.21 14.32
N ALA A 30 0.16 -6.64 14.13
CA ALA A 30 -0.24 -7.39 12.94
C ALA A 30 0.03 -6.62 11.63
N ALA A 31 -0.27 -5.32 11.59
CA ALA A 31 0.02 -4.49 10.41
C ALA A 31 1.53 -4.30 10.16
N GLN A 32 2.35 -4.23 11.22
CA GLN A 32 3.81 -4.14 11.10
C GLN A 32 4.42 -5.44 10.57
N GLU A 33 3.91 -6.59 11.03
CA GLU A 33 4.27 -7.89 10.51
C GLU A 33 3.88 -7.99 9.03
N GLU A 34 2.62 -7.68 8.68
CA GLU A 34 2.14 -7.70 7.30
C GLU A 34 3.00 -6.80 6.39
N ARG A 35 3.36 -5.59 6.84
CA ARG A 35 4.26 -4.70 6.09
C ARG A 35 5.62 -5.35 5.84
N THR A 36 6.19 -5.98 6.86
CA THR A 36 7.49 -6.66 6.76
C THR A 36 7.42 -7.81 5.77
N TRP A 37 6.35 -8.61 5.81
CA TRP A 37 6.08 -9.67 4.85
C TRP A 37 5.93 -9.16 3.42
N ALA A 38 5.18 -8.08 3.21
CA ALA A 38 5.03 -7.46 1.89
C ALA A 38 6.37 -6.98 1.32
N ILE A 39 7.24 -6.39 2.17
CA ILE A 39 8.60 -5.98 1.79
C ILE A 39 9.44 -7.19 1.35
N VAL A 40 9.47 -8.25 2.16
CA VAL A 40 10.23 -9.47 1.86
C VAL A 40 9.72 -10.13 0.58
N SER A 41 8.41 -10.28 0.42
CA SER A 41 7.79 -10.86 -0.77
C SER A 41 8.09 -10.06 -2.03
N ALA A 42 7.98 -8.72 -1.97
CA ALA A 42 8.32 -7.86 -3.11
C ALA A 42 9.80 -7.98 -3.51
N HIS A 43 10.70 -8.08 -2.53
CA HIS A 43 12.12 -8.28 -2.79
C HIS A 43 12.41 -9.66 -3.40
N GLN A 44 11.77 -10.72 -2.90
CA GLN A 44 11.87 -12.07 -3.48
C GLN A 44 11.35 -12.14 -4.92
N GLN A 45 10.39 -11.29 -5.28
CA GLN A 45 9.91 -11.12 -6.66
C GLN A 45 10.82 -10.23 -7.52
N GLY A 46 11.98 -9.81 -7.01
CA GLY A 46 12.98 -9.02 -7.73
C GLY A 46 12.70 -7.52 -7.80
N LEU A 47 11.76 -7.00 -7.00
CA LEU A 47 11.50 -5.56 -6.98
C LEU A 47 12.68 -4.83 -6.30
N ALA A 48 13.20 -3.79 -6.97
CA ALA A 48 14.35 -3.04 -6.46
C ALA A 48 14.05 -2.37 -5.10
N ILE A 49 15.02 -2.42 -4.18
CA ILE A 49 14.92 -1.87 -2.81
C ILE A 49 14.40 -0.42 -2.81
N ARG A 50 14.87 0.43 -3.73
CA ARG A 50 14.42 1.83 -3.82
C ARG A 50 12.91 1.96 -4.14
N ARG A 51 12.38 1.07 -4.99
CA ARG A 51 10.93 1.06 -5.32
C ARG A 51 10.10 0.54 -4.16
N ILE A 52 10.59 -0.49 -3.47
CA ILE A 52 9.96 -1.00 -2.24
C ILE A 52 9.94 0.09 -1.16
N ALA A 53 11.05 0.78 -0.95
CA ALA A 53 11.20 1.87 0.01
C ALA A 53 10.18 3.00 -0.26
N ALA A 54 10.06 3.44 -1.51
CA ALA A 54 9.08 4.44 -1.90
C ALA A 54 7.63 3.97 -1.67
N ALA A 55 7.30 2.72 -2.01
CA ALA A 55 5.96 2.18 -1.82
C ALA A 55 5.60 1.96 -0.34
N ALA A 56 6.56 1.57 0.50
CA ALA A 56 6.37 1.31 1.92
C ALA A 56 6.50 2.57 2.81
N GLY A 57 6.89 3.72 2.25
CA GLY A 57 7.14 4.94 3.00
C GLY A 57 8.36 4.84 3.93
N LEU A 58 9.38 4.09 3.53
CA LEU A 58 10.60 3.84 4.31
C LEU A 58 11.84 4.32 3.58
N SER A 59 12.94 4.49 4.31
CA SER A 59 14.26 4.66 3.69
C SER A 59 14.77 3.34 3.13
N ALA A 60 15.60 3.40 2.08
CA ALA A 60 16.23 2.21 1.51
C ALA A 60 17.09 1.45 2.54
N THR A 61 17.79 2.19 3.40
CA THR A 61 18.56 1.61 4.52
C THR A 61 17.67 0.82 5.47
N ARG A 62 16.49 1.35 5.83
CA ARG A 62 15.56 0.64 6.71
C ARG A 62 15.02 -0.62 6.06
N VAL A 63 14.70 -0.58 4.77
CA VAL A 63 14.28 -1.78 4.02
C VAL A 63 15.40 -2.82 4.00
N HIS A 64 16.64 -2.41 3.75
CA HIS A 64 17.78 -3.32 3.75
C HIS A 64 17.96 -4.01 5.12
N GLN A 65 17.90 -3.25 6.22
CA GLN A 65 17.95 -3.80 7.58
C GLN A 65 16.86 -4.85 7.83
N LEU A 66 15.62 -4.57 7.42
CA LEU A 66 14.50 -5.51 7.57
C LEU A 66 14.76 -6.80 6.80
N LEU A 67 15.20 -6.70 5.54
CA LEU A 67 15.52 -7.86 4.71
C LEU A 67 16.64 -8.72 5.33
N THR A 68 17.72 -8.09 5.80
CA THR A 68 18.84 -8.79 6.44
C THR A 68 18.43 -9.46 7.75
N ALA A 69 17.58 -8.83 8.56
CA ALA A 69 17.06 -9.41 9.80
C ALA A 69 16.11 -10.60 9.56
N THR A 70 15.33 -10.58 8.47
CA THR A 70 14.38 -11.64 8.10
C THR A 70 14.99 -12.80 7.30
N ALA A 71 16.21 -12.64 6.80
CA ALA A 71 16.89 -13.60 5.93
C ALA A 71 16.99 -15.06 6.47
N PRO A 72 17.05 -15.33 7.79
CA PRO A 72 17.13 -16.72 8.28
C PRO A 72 15.77 -17.37 8.60
N ALA A 73 14.66 -16.62 8.64
CA ALA A 73 13.34 -17.20 8.94
C ALA A 73 12.60 -17.51 7.63
N GLY A 74 12.49 -18.81 7.30
CA GLY A 74 11.72 -19.27 6.15
C GLY A 74 10.29 -18.71 6.11
N ILE A 75 9.69 -18.72 4.92
CA ILE A 75 8.33 -18.20 4.70
C ILE A 75 7.32 -19.00 5.55
N PRO A 76 6.52 -18.38 6.44
CA PRO A 76 5.58 -19.06 7.30
C PRO A 76 4.47 -19.69 6.46
N ALA A 77 3.99 -20.85 6.91
CA ALA A 77 3.11 -21.73 6.15
C ALA A 77 1.79 -21.09 5.67
N TRP A 78 1.30 -20.03 6.33
CA TRP A 78 0.10 -19.32 5.90
C TRP A 78 0.31 -18.51 4.61
N LEU A 79 1.55 -18.10 4.30
CA LEU A 79 1.91 -17.39 3.06
C LEU A 79 2.10 -18.33 1.88
N SER A 80 2.51 -19.58 2.09
CA SER A 80 2.50 -20.60 1.02
C SER A 80 1.12 -20.74 0.40
N ARG A 81 0.05 -20.52 1.18
CA ARG A 81 -1.34 -20.53 0.69
C ARG A 81 -1.72 -19.30 -0.15
N LEU A 82 -1.02 -18.18 0.00
CA LEU A 82 -1.20 -16.97 -0.82
C LEU A 82 -0.36 -17.00 -2.10
N ARG A 83 0.63 -17.92 -2.18
CA ARG A 83 1.49 -18.13 -3.36
C ARG A 83 0.76 -18.86 -4.49
N GLU A 84 -0.47 -19.34 -4.25
CA GLU A 84 -1.37 -19.78 -5.32
C GLU A 84 -1.63 -18.60 -6.26
N PRO A 85 -1.19 -18.67 -7.54
CA PRO A 85 -1.27 -17.57 -8.47
C PRO A 85 -2.73 -17.38 -8.92
N GLY A 86 -3.50 -16.62 -8.14
CA GLY A 86 -4.90 -16.37 -8.48
C GLY A 86 -5.59 -15.21 -7.74
N GLY A 87 -4.90 -14.45 -6.89
CA GLY A 87 -5.54 -13.52 -5.96
C GLY A 87 -5.12 -12.05 -6.07
N SER A 88 -5.15 -11.44 -7.27
CA SER A 88 -5.12 -9.97 -7.37
C SER A 88 -6.53 -9.41 -7.06
N PRO A 89 -6.74 -8.58 -6.02
CA PRO A 89 -7.99 -7.84 -5.87
C PRO A 89 -7.95 -6.60 -6.76
N ALA A 90 -7.97 -6.79 -8.08
CA ALA A 90 -8.03 -5.69 -9.05
C ALA A 90 -8.77 -6.09 -10.32
N ARG A 91 -10.09 -6.30 -10.21
CA ARG A 91 -11.12 -5.86 -11.17
C ARG A 91 -12.49 -6.34 -10.68
N ARG A 92 -13.16 -5.55 -9.83
CA ARG A 92 -14.61 -5.44 -10.02
C ARG A 92 -14.77 -4.73 -11.36
N ALA A 93 -15.00 -5.53 -12.39
CA ALA A 93 -15.39 -5.05 -13.69
C ALA A 93 -16.52 -4.05 -13.50
N ARG A 94 -16.29 -2.81 -13.97
CA ARG A 94 -17.35 -1.87 -14.28
C ARG A 94 -18.43 -2.63 -15.05
N ALA A 95 -19.64 -2.66 -14.51
CA ALA A 95 -20.80 -3.14 -15.25
C ALA A 95 -20.89 -2.34 -16.57
N PRO A 96 -21.13 -2.99 -17.71
CA PRO A 96 -21.38 -2.30 -18.96
C PRO A 96 -22.65 -1.45 -18.84
N CYS A 97 -22.52 -0.21 -19.27
CA CYS A 97 -23.58 0.78 -19.40
C CYS A 97 -24.79 0.21 -20.19
N ARG A 98 -25.89 -0.09 -19.49
CA ARG A 98 -27.21 -0.18 -20.12
C ARG A 98 -27.82 1.21 -20.21
N ARG A 99 -28.15 1.57 -21.45
CA ARG A 99 -28.81 2.79 -21.90
C ARG A 99 -30.01 3.16 -21.04
N ARG A 100 -30.02 4.41 -20.56
CA ARG A 100 -31.23 5.23 -20.39
C ARG A 100 -30.79 6.69 -20.54
N THR A 101 -31.03 7.25 -21.72
CA THR A 101 -31.03 8.70 -21.93
C THR A 101 -32.25 9.31 -21.24
N PRO A 102 -32.08 10.44 -20.57
CA PRO A 102 -33.05 11.53 -20.64
C PRO A 102 -32.36 12.85 -21.02
N PRO A 103 -33.15 13.88 -21.41
CA PRO A 103 -32.82 14.71 -22.55
C PRO A 103 -31.84 15.83 -22.24
N CYS A 104 -31.21 16.24 -23.34
CA CYS A 104 -30.43 17.43 -23.56
C CYS A 104 -31.02 18.65 -22.81
N VAL A 105 -30.29 19.19 -21.84
CA VAL A 105 -30.33 20.62 -21.56
C VAL A 105 -28.91 21.13 -21.68
N SER A 106 -28.70 21.83 -22.79
CA SER A 106 -27.55 22.63 -23.11
C SER A 106 -27.34 23.71 -22.07
N THR A 107 -26.22 23.68 -21.36
CA THR A 107 -25.55 24.93 -20.98
C THR A 107 -24.05 24.70 -20.97
N SER A 108 -23.42 25.35 -21.93
CA SER A 108 -22.00 25.59 -22.06
C SER A 108 -21.36 25.98 -20.74
N LEU A 109 -20.28 25.31 -20.34
CA LEU A 109 -19.06 26.03 -19.99
C LEU A 109 -17.84 25.14 -20.21
N ARG A 110 -17.07 25.52 -21.22
CA ARG A 110 -15.71 25.08 -21.48
C ARG A 110 -14.85 25.28 -20.23
N ARG A 111 -14.13 24.24 -19.80
CA ARG A 111 -12.71 24.39 -19.42
C ARG A 111 -11.98 23.11 -19.78
N SER A 112 -11.30 23.20 -20.91
CA SER A 112 -10.40 22.21 -21.47
C SER A 112 -9.18 22.01 -20.57
N TRP A 113 -8.97 20.79 -20.08
CA TRP A 113 -7.63 20.30 -19.83
C TRP A 113 -7.21 19.50 -21.05
N ARG A 114 -6.45 20.19 -21.90
CA ARG A 114 -5.91 19.71 -23.17
C ARG A 114 -4.83 18.67 -22.82
N CYS A 115 -5.04 17.44 -23.28
CA CYS A 115 -3.98 16.45 -23.43
C CYS A 115 -2.96 16.99 -24.46
N GLY A 116 -1.75 17.29 -24.01
CA GLY A 116 -0.61 17.52 -24.88
C GLY A 116 0.15 16.22 -25.07
N GLY A 117 -0.10 15.53 -26.18
CA GLY A 117 0.85 14.56 -26.73
C GLY A 117 1.78 15.28 -27.69
N ALA A 118 3.06 14.93 -27.68
CA ALA A 118 3.90 14.88 -28.88
C ALA A 118 5.25 14.24 -28.53
N SER A 119 5.41 13.04 -29.04
CA SER A 119 6.65 12.33 -29.31
C SER A 119 7.46 13.03 -30.42
N THR A 120 8.73 13.34 -30.14
CA THR A 120 9.85 13.39 -31.10
C THR A 120 11.11 13.14 -30.24
N GLY A 121 11.86 12.06 -30.34
CA GLY A 121 12.47 11.54 -31.57
C GLY A 121 13.83 12.21 -31.77
N TRP A 122 14.84 11.85 -30.96
CA TRP A 122 16.23 12.29 -31.16
C TRP A 122 17.15 11.08 -31.23
N SER A 123 17.43 10.67 -32.47
CA SER A 123 18.46 9.71 -32.82
C SER A 123 19.86 10.34 -32.71
N ARG A 124 20.71 9.67 -31.93
CA ARG A 124 22.11 9.30 -32.22
C ARG A 124 22.91 10.20 -33.19
N ARG A 125 24.00 10.79 -32.68
CA ARG A 125 25.23 11.05 -33.46
C ARG A 125 26.47 10.68 -32.65
N HIS A 126 27.35 9.93 -33.30
CA HIS A 126 28.71 9.59 -32.89
C HIS A 126 29.63 10.81 -32.96
N ALA A 127 30.58 10.90 -32.02
CA ALA A 127 31.93 11.46 -32.19
C ALA A 127 32.72 11.04 -30.94
N ALA A 128 33.62 10.06 -31.05
CA ALA A 128 35.06 10.24 -31.25
C ALA A 128 35.79 10.66 -29.96
N SER A 129 36.58 9.73 -29.42
CA SER A 129 37.56 9.90 -28.35
C SER A 129 38.59 10.98 -28.69
N PRO A 130 39.27 11.53 -27.67
CA PRO A 130 40.73 11.47 -27.72
C PRO A 130 41.34 10.93 -26.43
N SER A 131 42.36 10.09 -26.65
CA SER A 131 43.46 9.75 -25.77
C SER A 131 44.27 10.99 -25.36
N TRP A 132 44.56 11.14 -24.07
CA TRP A 132 45.88 11.46 -23.49
C TRP A 132 45.91 10.88 -22.07
#